data_AF-A0A2D6R4W5-F1
#
_entry.id   AF-A0A2D6R4W5-F1
#
_cell.length_a   1.000
_cell.length_b   1.000
_cell.length_c   1.000
_cell.angle_alpha   90.00
_cell.angle_beta   90.00
_cell.angle_gamma   90.00
#
_symmetry.space_group_name_H-M   'P 1'
#
loop_
_entity.id
_entity.type
_entity.pdbx_description
1 polymer ?
#
loop_
_entity_poly.entity_id
_entity_poly.type
_entity_poly.pdbx_seq_one_letter_code
_entity_poly.pdbx_strand_id
1 'polypeptide(L)'
;MVMVTRLRNGERWATLTLTGGGLALVLGLATAVSSCAPAESPAAGQALDTAELEAYRTTVEGVFMTDRGGTTSGYAACVMCHTWQTSVRFSLETPDSDAGWSAEQSRRNFDVVSQLINTADPEASRLLRKPLGAGAGGLTHTGGTYWTSPEEPEYVALLEWIESLPDDRFIPAAEPEVDFEFFSACVQRVFADPREGQLRCSNCHSGGLAGFAPAPAGGDAWSEEEAQLAYRSLSRLITPGDPEQSRFLLKPLHPDGGGAYTHNGPRRWQSRDDPEWQMLAGWVRGERTGASCS
;
A
#
# COMPACT_ATOMS: atom_id res chain seq x y z
N MET A 1 44.47 23.76 29.37
CA MET A 1 45.79 23.58 28.75
C MET A 1 46.04 22.10 28.52
N VAL A 2 45.64 21.57 27.37
CA VAL A 2 46.39 20.61 26.54
C VAL A 2 45.89 20.87 25.12
N MET A 3 46.83 21.14 24.24
CA MET A 3 46.67 21.53 22.84
C MET A 3 47.38 20.46 21.98
N VAL A 4 47.13 20.50 20.67
CA VAL A 4 48.01 19.98 19.58
C VAL A 4 47.77 18.49 19.24
N THR A 5 47.59 18.02 17.99
CA THR A 5 47.20 18.52 16.65
C THR A 5 47.00 17.26 15.77
N ARG A 6 46.19 17.37 14.71
CA ARG A 6 46.19 16.43 13.57
C ARG A 6 47.54 16.44 12.84
N LEU A 7 47.98 15.27 12.37
CA LEU A 7 48.96 15.15 11.30
C LEU A 7 48.45 14.24 10.18
N ARG A 8 48.48 14.80 8.97
CA ARG A 8 48.31 14.21 7.64
C ARG A 8 49.66 13.63 7.23
N ASN A 9 49.70 12.49 6.54
CA ASN A 9 50.79 12.02 5.65
C ASN A 9 50.21 10.82 4.88
N GLY A 10 50.42 10.61 3.59
CA GLY A 10 51.50 11.04 2.70
C GLY A 10 51.96 9.81 1.93
N GLU A 11 51.72 9.78 0.62
CA GLU A 11 51.93 8.69 -0.33
C GLU A 11 53.40 8.24 -0.40
N ARG A 12 53.64 6.94 -0.67
CA ARG A 12 54.96 6.44 -1.11
C ARG A 12 54.81 5.58 -2.35
N TRP A 13 55.59 5.98 -3.34
CA TRP A 13 55.79 5.39 -4.66
C TRP A 13 56.67 4.15 -4.55
N ALA A 14 56.35 3.10 -5.32
CA ALA A 14 57.26 1.99 -5.58
C ALA A 14 57.56 1.95 -7.08
N THR A 15 58.81 2.24 -7.40
CA THR A 15 59.42 2.12 -8.72
C THR A 15 59.77 0.66 -8.98
N LEU A 16 59.38 0.11 -10.13
CA LEU A 16 60.00 -1.12 -10.66
C LEU A 16 60.35 -0.87 -12.13
N THR A 17 61.65 -0.83 -12.40
CA THR A 17 62.21 -0.89 -13.75
C THR A 17 62.66 -2.33 -14.00
N LEU A 18 62.28 -2.89 -15.14
CA LEU A 18 63.01 -3.96 -15.79
C LEU A 18 62.83 -3.84 -17.31
N THR A 19 63.96 -4.05 -17.96
CA THR A 19 64.34 -3.69 -19.32
C THR A 19 63.89 -4.70 -20.38
N GLY A 20 63.48 -4.17 -21.54
CA GLY A 20 63.98 -4.60 -22.84
C GLY A 20 63.17 -5.64 -23.62
N GLY A 21 62.75 -5.25 -24.84
CA GLY A 21 62.67 -6.16 -25.98
C GLY A 21 61.41 -6.06 -26.83
N GLY A 22 61.56 -5.60 -28.07
CA GLY A 22 60.74 -6.08 -29.20
C GLY A 22 59.60 -5.20 -29.69
N LEU A 23 59.88 -4.38 -30.70
CA LEU A 23 58.89 -3.79 -31.61
C LEU A 23 58.10 -4.90 -32.34
N ALA A 24 56.77 -4.86 -32.26
CA ALA A 24 55.88 -5.40 -33.29
C ALA A 24 54.63 -4.52 -33.37
N LEU A 25 54.60 -3.65 -34.39
CA LEU A 25 53.47 -2.80 -34.72
C LEU A 25 52.39 -3.67 -35.39
N VAL A 26 51.28 -3.95 -34.69
CA VAL A 26 50.07 -4.51 -35.30
C VAL A 26 49.03 -3.38 -35.34
N LEU A 27 48.84 -2.78 -36.51
CA LEU A 27 47.70 -1.89 -36.78
C LEU A 27 46.42 -2.74 -36.78
N GLY A 28 45.72 -2.79 -35.65
CA GLY A 28 44.32 -3.19 -35.60
C GLY A 28 43.43 -1.97 -35.89
N LEU A 29 42.73 -1.96 -37.03
CA LEU A 29 41.60 -1.07 -37.25
C LEU A 29 40.48 -1.47 -36.27
N ALA A 30 40.34 -0.73 -35.17
CA ALA A 30 39.14 -0.80 -34.35
C ALA A 30 38.04 0.03 -35.01
N THR A 31 37.11 -0.62 -35.70
CA THR A 31 35.84 0.00 -36.09
C THR A 31 35.02 0.25 -34.82
N ALA A 32 35.00 1.50 -34.36
CA ALA A 32 34.10 1.94 -33.31
C ALA A 32 32.66 1.87 -33.82
N VAL A 33 31.94 0.82 -33.44
CA VAL A 33 30.50 0.74 -33.67
C VAL A 33 29.85 1.65 -32.63
N SER A 34 29.56 2.89 -33.03
CA SER A 34 28.80 3.83 -32.20
C SER A 34 27.36 3.32 -32.09
N SER A 35 27.10 2.56 -31.03
CA SER A 35 25.75 2.20 -30.62
C SER A 35 25.04 3.48 -30.15
N CYS A 36 24.28 4.11 -31.05
CA CYS A 36 23.31 5.13 -30.67
C CYS A 36 22.12 4.43 -30.00
N ALA A 37 22.18 4.23 -28.69
CA ALA A 37 20.98 4.09 -27.89
C ALA A 37 20.38 5.51 -27.73
N PRO A 38 19.08 5.73 -28.01
CA PRO A 38 18.46 7.02 -27.73
C PRO A 38 18.47 7.22 -26.22
N ALA A 39 19.18 8.27 -25.77
CA ALA A 39 19.06 8.74 -24.40
C ALA A 39 17.71 9.46 -24.27
N GLU A 40 16.76 8.86 -23.56
CA GLU A 40 15.55 9.56 -23.12
C GLU A 40 15.97 10.82 -22.37
N SER A 41 15.54 11.99 -22.86
CA SER A 41 15.90 13.27 -22.27
C SER A 41 15.13 13.46 -20.95
N PRO A 42 15.81 13.69 -19.82
CA PRO A 42 15.15 13.86 -18.52
C PRO A 42 14.17 15.04 -18.47
N ALA A 43 14.35 16.03 -19.36
CA ALA A 43 13.44 17.17 -19.51
C ALA A 43 12.07 16.77 -20.11
N ALA A 44 12.01 15.75 -20.97
CA ALA A 44 10.74 15.28 -21.55
C ALA A 44 9.92 14.51 -20.52
N GLY A 45 10.57 13.63 -19.73
CA GLY A 45 9.92 12.92 -18.62
C GLY A 45 9.38 13.88 -17.56
N GLN A 46 10.18 14.89 -17.17
CA GLN A 46 9.73 15.91 -16.21
C GLN A 46 8.56 16.77 -16.72
N ALA A 47 8.52 17.07 -18.01
CA ALA A 47 7.42 17.82 -18.61
C ALA A 47 6.12 17.00 -18.63
N LEU A 48 6.21 15.69 -18.94
CA LEU A 48 5.08 14.76 -18.86
C LEU A 48 4.56 14.63 -17.42
N ASP A 49 5.45 14.39 -16.45
CA ASP A 49 5.07 14.28 -15.03
C ASP A 49 4.42 15.58 -14.50
N THR A 50 4.79 16.74 -15.06
CA THR A 50 4.16 18.03 -14.70
C THR A 50 2.76 18.15 -15.30
N ALA A 51 2.59 17.78 -16.57
CA ALA A 51 1.28 17.82 -17.23
C ALA A 51 0.28 16.83 -16.60
N GLU A 52 0.74 15.63 -16.25
CA GLU A 52 -0.05 14.61 -15.54
C GLU A 52 -0.52 15.13 -14.17
N LEU A 53 0.39 15.77 -13.41
CA LEU A 53 0.04 16.36 -12.11
C LEU A 53 -0.98 17.49 -12.24
N GLU A 54 -0.87 18.36 -13.26
CA GLU A 54 -1.85 19.42 -13.50
C GLU A 54 -3.22 18.87 -13.92
N ALA A 55 -3.25 17.81 -14.74
CA ALA A 55 -4.48 17.11 -15.09
C ALA A 55 -5.14 16.48 -13.84
N TYR A 56 -4.34 15.84 -12.98
CA TYR A 56 -4.80 15.30 -11.69
C TYR A 56 -5.41 16.39 -10.80
N ARG A 57 -4.73 17.52 -10.64
CA ARG A 57 -5.23 18.66 -9.83
C ARG A 57 -6.57 19.20 -10.34
N THR A 58 -6.70 19.30 -11.66
CA THR A 58 -7.87 19.93 -12.28
C THR A 58 -9.09 19.01 -12.25
N THR A 59 -8.90 17.71 -12.44
CA THR A 59 -10.00 16.74 -12.60
C THR A 59 -10.32 16.00 -11.31
N VAL A 60 -9.31 15.58 -10.55
CA VAL A 60 -9.47 14.61 -9.45
C VAL A 60 -9.62 15.29 -8.09
N GLU A 61 -8.81 16.30 -7.80
CA GLU A 61 -8.79 16.91 -6.46
C GLU A 61 -10.14 17.54 -6.09
N GLY A 62 -10.82 18.17 -7.04
CA GLY A 62 -12.16 18.72 -6.84
C GLY A 62 -13.18 17.65 -6.44
N VAL A 63 -13.10 16.43 -6.98
CA VAL A 63 -14.00 15.32 -6.64
C VAL A 63 -13.85 14.91 -5.16
N PHE A 64 -12.62 14.96 -4.63
CA PHE A 64 -12.34 14.63 -3.23
C PHE A 64 -12.82 15.69 -2.24
N MET A 65 -12.88 16.95 -2.67
CA MET A 65 -13.32 18.09 -1.85
C MET A 65 -14.82 18.37 -1.98
N THR A 66 -15.48 17.86 -3.01
CA THR A 66 -16.92 18.06 -3.24
C THR A 66 -17.72 17.56 -2.04
N ASP A 67 -18.53 18.45 -1.43
CA ASP A 67 -19.43 18.05 -0.36
C ASP A 67 -20.58 17.20 -0.92
N ARG A 68 -20.83 16.05 -0.30
CA ARG A 68 -21.76 15.04 -0.79
C ARG A 68 -22.97 14.81 0.11
N GLY A 69 -23.17 15.66 1.12
CA GLY A 69 -24.22 15.49 2.14
C GLY A 69 -23.99 14.28 3.05
N GLY A 70 -23.83 14.53 4.35
CA GLY A 70 -23.68 13.48 5.38
C GLY A 70 -24.85 13.50 6.35
N THR A 71 -24.88 12.59 7.32
CA THR A 71 -25.87 12.65 8.43
C THR A 71 -25.70 13.89 9.31
N THR A 72 -24.57 14.60 9.17
CA THR A 72 -24.31 15.93 9.71
C THR A 72 -24.00 16.88 8.56
N SER A 73 -24.59 18.08 8.56
CA SER A 73 -24.28 19.16 7.62
C SER A 73 -22.76 19.41 7.55
N GLY A 74 -22.17 19.38 6.35
CA GLY A 74 -20.76 19.70 6.09
C GLY A 74 -19.72 18.58 6.21
N TYR A 75 -20.13 17.30 6.28
CA TYR A 75 -19.20 16.18 6.58
C TYR A 75 -19.03 15.10 5.48
N ALA A 76 -19.41 15.31 4.22
CA ALA A 76 -19.51 14.19 3.25
C ALA A 76 -18.56 14.20 2.05
N ALA A 77 -17.59 15.10 2.02
CA ALA A 77 -16.50 15.03 1.04
C ALA A 77 -15.55 13.85 1.34
N CYS A 78 -14.93 13.27 0.32
CA CYS A 78 -13.99 12.14 0.49
C CYS A 78 -12.85 12.51 1.43
N VAL A 79 -12.32 13.74 1.29
CA VAL A 79 -11.22 14.28 2.08
C VAL A 79 -11.49 14.25 3.60
N MET A 80 -12.76 14.33 4.03
CA MET A 80 -13.12 14.29 5.45
C MET A 80 -12.81 12.95 6.11
N CYS A 81 -12.92 11.86 5.37
CA CYS A 81 -12.56 10.53 5.88
C CYS A 81 -11.10 10.18 5.52
N HIS A 82 -10.66 10.60 4.33
CA HIS A 82 -9.40 10.17 3.76
C HIS A 82 -8.16 10.95 4.20
N THR A 83 -8.29 11.96 5.08
CA THR A 83 -7.13 12.68 5.63
C THR A 83 -6.75 12.24 7.04
N TRP A 84 -7.70 11.81 7.86
CA TRP A 84 -7.44 11.48 9.26
C TRP A 84 -8.12 10.20 9.74
N GLN A 85 -9.30 9.83 9.21
CA GLN A 85 -10.00 8.62 9.65
C GLN A 85 -9.42 7.36 9.03
N THR A 86 -8.98 7.44 7.77
CA THR A 86 -8.39 6.32 7.06
C THR A 86 -6.90 6.55 6.88
N SER A 87 -6.10 6.03 7.81
CA SER A 87 -4.64 6.01 7.67
C SER A 87 -4.14 4.83 6.81
N VAL A 88 -5.01 4.24 5.99
CA VAL A 88 -4.69 3.01 5.24
C VAL A 88 -5.10 3.06 3.77
N ARG A 89 -4.19 2.66 2.88
CA ARG A 89 -4.20 2.64 1.40
C ARG A 89 -4.52 3.97 0.70
N PHE A 90 -5.59 4.63 1.11
CA PHE A 90 -6.03 5.91 0.55
C PHE A 90 -6.00 6.95 1.67
N SER A 91 -4.82 7.53 1.88
CA SER A 91 -4.56 8.57 2.87
C SER A 91 -4.07 9.82 2.14
N LEU A 92 -4.91 10.85 2.09
CA LEU A 92 -4.61 12.14 1.50
C LEU A 92 -4.00 13.06 2.57
N GLU A 93 -3.19 14.01 2.13
CA GLU A 93 -2.77 15.16 2.93
C GLU A 93 -3.99 15.98 3.34
N THR A 94 -3.96 16.67 4.47
CA THR A 94 -4.97 17.68 4.79
C THR A 94 -4.82 18.87 3.82
N PRO A 95 -5.90 19.36 3.18
CA PRO A 95 -5.85 20.58 2.36
C PRO A 95 -5.22 21.75 3.13
N ASP A 96 -4.41 22.55 2.45
CA ASP A 96 -3.76 23.73 3.03
C ASP A 96 -4.75 24.91 3.19
N SER A 97 -5.79 24.93 2.36
CA SER A 97 -6.87 25.92 2.42
C SER A 97 -8.16 25.39 1.78
N ASP A 98 -9.22 26.21 1.79
CA ASP A 98 -10.47 25.93 1.06
C ASP A 98 -10.26 25.79 -0.46
N ALA A 99 -9.15 26.31 -0.99
CA ALA A 99 -8.76 26.14 -2.39
C ALA A 99 -8.07 24.79 -2.67
N GLY A 100 -7.85 23.95 -1.65
CA GLY A 100 -7.28 22.61 -1.78
C GLY A 100 -5.83 22.51 -1.34
N TRP A 101 -5.05 21.73 -2.08
CA TRP A 101 -3.68 21.34 -1.74
C TRP A 101 -2.62 22.23 -2.41
N SER A 102 -1.52 22.45 -1.70
CA SER A 102 -0.29 22.99 -2.28
C SER A 102 0.28 22.04 -3.35
N ALA A 103 1.17 22.55 -4.21
CA ALA A 103 1.84 21.74 -5.24
C ALA A 103 2.55 20.49 -4.67
N GLU A 104 3.18 20.64 -3.50
CA GLU A 104 3.91 19.56 -2.85
C GLU A 104 2.96 18.48 -2.29
N GLN A 105 1.85 18.91 -1.67
CA GLN A 105 0.81 17.99 -1.17
C GLN A 105 0.11 17.25 -2.31
N SER A 106 -0.22 17.95 -3.41
CA SER A 106 -0.84 17.33 -4.58
C SER A 106 0.03 16.23 -5.18
N ARG A 107 1.36 16.40 -5.19
CA ARG A 107 2.28 15.34 -5.64
C ARG A 107 2.20 14.11 -4.72
N ARG A 108 2.23 14.29 -3.40
CA ARG A 108 2.07 13.17 -2.45
C ARG A 108 0.72 12.49 -2.60
N ASN A 109 -0.35 13.26 -2.78
CA ASN A 109 -1.68 12.71 -3.02
C ASN A 109 -1.74 11.93 -4.33
N PHE A 110 -1.11 12.44 -5.40
CA PHE A 110 -1.00 11.73 -6.67
C PHE A 110 -0.23 10.41 -6.53
N ASP A 111 0.84 10.37 -5.74
CA ASP A 111 1.56 9.11 -5.43
C ASP A 111 0.66 8.08 -4.72
N VAL A 112 -0.26 8.54 -3.87
CA VAL A 112 -1.26 7.66 -3.22
C VAL A 112 -2.33 7.21 -4.21
N VAL A 113 -2.89 8.15 -5.00
CA VAL A 113 -3.98 7.87 -5.93
C VAL A 113 -3.53 6.96 -7.08
N SER A 114 -2.30 7.12 -7.56
CA SER A 114 -1.70 6.29 -8.61
C SER A 114 -1.62 4.81 -8.23
N GLN A 115 -1.56 4.49 -6.94
CA GLN A 115 -1.60 3.10 -6.45
C GLN A 115 -3.02 2.50 -6.47
N LEU A 116 -4.05 3.31 -6.73
CA LEU A 116 -5.46 2.91 -6.70
C LEU A 116 -6.10 2.84 -8.09
N ILE A 117 -5.33 3.15 -9.13
CA ILE A 117 -5.77 3.10 -10.52
C ILE A 117 -5.09 1.95 -11.26
N ASN A 118 -5.68 1.56 -12.39
CA ASN A 118 -5.13 0.62 -13.33
C ASN A 118 -5.23 1.20 -14.74
N THR A 119 -4.12 1.68 -15.31
CA THR A 119 -4.13 2.30 -16.64
C THR A 119 -4.34 1.31 -17.78
N ALA A 120 -4.03 0.02 -17.57
CA ALA A 120 -4.28 -1.03 -18.57
C ALA A 120 -5.74 -1.54 -18.56
N ASP A 121 -6.46 -1.35 -17.45
CA ASP A 121 -7.88 -1.64 -17.29
C ASP A 121 -8.53 -0.57 -16.40
N PRO A 122 -8.84 0.63 -16.95
CA PRO A 122 -9.29 1.78 -16.18
C PRO A 122 -10.50 1.51 -15.30
N GLU A 123 -11.51 0.79 -15.79
CA GLU A 123 -12.72 0.47 -15.01
C GLU A 123 -12.46 -0.47 -13.83
N ALA A 124 -11.39 -1.29 -13.87
CA ALA A 124 -10.99 -2.12 -12.75
C ALA A 124 -10.36 -1.33 -11.58
N SER A 125 -10.04 -0.05 -11.79
CA SER A 125 -9.43 0.83 -10.80
C SER A 125 -10.20 0.85 -9.48
N ARG A 126 -9.52 0.61 -8.36
CA ARG A 126 -10.12 0.67 -7.02
C ARG A 126 -10.66 2.06 -6.71
N LEU A 127 -10.04 3.11 -7.24
CA LEU A 127 -10.48 4.50 -7.14
C LEU A 127 -11.91 4.71 -7.69
N LEU A 128 -12.24 4.04 -8.80
CA LEU A 128 -13.58 4.08 -9.40
C LEU A 128 -14.54 3.13 -8.70
N ARG A 129 -14.09 1.89 -8.43
CA ARG A 129 -14.99 0.83 -7.96
C ARG A 129 -15.43 0.98 -6.51
N LYS A 130 -14.59 1.53 -5.61
CA LYS A 130 -14.94 1.69 -4.18
C LYS A 130 -16.17 2.58 -3.95
N PRO A 131 -16.23 3.80 -4.51
CA PRO A 131 -17.40 4.67 -4.38
C PRO A 131 -18.61 4.27 -5.27
N LEU A 132 -18.43 3.38 -6.24
CA LEU A 132 -19.51 2.91 -7.14
C LEU A 132 -20.44 1.92 -6.43
N GLY A 133 -21.73 1.95 -6.78
CA GLY A 133 -22.74 1.04 -6.23
C GLY A 133 -22.51 -0.41 -6.64
N ALA A 134 -22.79 -1.36 -5.74
CA ALA A 134 -22.60 -2.79 -5.99
C ALA A 134 -23.39 -3.31 -7.21
N GLY A 135 -24.58 -2.75 -7.47
CA GLY A 135 -25.39 -3.09 -8.65
C GLY A 135 -24.77 -2.69 -9.99
N ALA A 136 -23.81 -1.76 -9.96
CA ALA A 136 -23.05 -1.29 -11.11
C ALA A 136 -21.62 -1.88 -11.15
N GLY A 137 -21.33 -2.94 -10.39
CA GLY A 137 -20.01 -3.57 -10.33
C GLY A 137 -19.03 -2.96 -9.30
N GLY A 138 -19.53 -2.04 -8.47
CA GLY A 138 -18.78 -1.42 -7.39
C GLY A 138 -18.42 -2.37 -6.24
N LEU A 139 -17.47 -1.93 -5.42
CA LEU A 139 -16.94 -2.63 -4.26
C LEU A 139 -17.51 -2.03 -2.97
N THR A 140 -17.55 -2.83 -1.90
CA THR A 140 -17.95 -2.30 -0.59
C THR A 140 -17.02 -1.19 -0.11
N HIS A 141 -17.62 -0.08 0.32
CA HIS A 141 -16.94 1.08 0.87
C HIS A 141 -17.65 1.57 2.15
N THR A 142 -16.86 1.84 3.19
CA THR A 142 -17.40 2.26 4.49
C THR A 142 -18.07 3.63 4.44
N GLY A 143 -17.60 4.53 3.57
CA GLY A 143 -18.22 5.85 3.36
C GLY A 143 -19.54 5.80 2.59
N GLY A 144 -19.96 4.60 2.14
CA GLY A 144 -21.15 4.42 1.33
C GLY A 144 -20.89 4.54 -0.17
N THR A 145 -21.99 4.56 -0.92
CA THR A 145 -22.04 4.70 -2.37
C THR A 145 -22.17 6.16 -2.75
N TYR A 146 -21.32 6.62 -3.66
CA TYR A 146 -21.34 7.99 -4.19
C TYR A 146 -21.79 8.06 -5.64
N TRP A 147 -21.54 7.01 -6.42
CA TRP A 147 -22.07 6.87 -7.77
C TRP A 147 -22.93 5.63 -7.86
N THR A 148 -24.12 5.77 -8.44
CA THR A 148 -25.06 4.67 -8.60
C THR A 148 -24.90 3.94 -9.93
N SER A 149 -24.27 4.58 -10.92
CA SER A 149 -23.94 4.00 -12.21
C SER A 149 -22.66 4.63 -12.82
N PRO A 150 -22.02 3.97 -13.80
CA PRO A 150 -20.79 4.47 -14.43
C PRO A 150 -21.04 5.61 -15.44
N GLU A 151 -22.30 5.98 -15.69
CA GLU A 151 -22.65 7.11 -16.56
C GLU A 151 -22.72 8.45 -15.82
N GLU A 152 -22.50 8.45 -14.50
CA GLU A 152 -22.54 9.69 -13.71
C GLU A 152 -21.35 10.61 -14.08
N PRO A 153 -21.57 11.93 -14.27
CA PRO A 153 -20.54 12.83 -14.82
C PRO A 153 -19.20 12.83 -14.07
N GLU A 154 -19.23 12.71 -12.74
CA GLU A 154 -18.01 12.65 -11.93
C GLU A 154 -17.25 11.32 -12.10
N TYR A 155 -17.97 10.20 -12.26
CA TYR A 155 -17.35 8.92 -12.57
C TYR A 155 -16.66 8.98 -13.93
N VAL A 156 -17.38 9.50 -14.94
CA VAL A 156 -16.87 9.64 -16.31
C VAL A 156 -15.63 10.53 -16.33
N ALA A 157 -15.64 11.67 -15.63
CA ALA A 157 -14.48 12.56 -15.57
C ALA A 157 -13.22 11.88 -14.98
N LEU A 158 -13.38 11.05 -13.93
CA LEU A 158 -12.26 10.28 -13.39
C LEU A 158 -11.81 9.16 -14.33
N LEU A 159 -12.74 8.48 -14.99
CA LEU A 159 -12.43 7.45 -15.97
C LEU A 159 -11.63 8.03 -17.14
N GLU A 160 -12.11 9.12 -17.74
CA GLU A 160 -11.43 9.84 -18.84
C GLU A 160 -10.05 10.34 -18.40
N TRP A 161 -9.90 10.78 -17.15
CA TRP A 161 -8.59 11.13 -16.61
C TRP A 161 -7.65 9.93 -16.54
N ILE A 162 -8.10 8.76 -16.06
CA ILE A 162 -7.28 7.54 -16.04
C ILE A 162 -6.90 7.11 -17.47
N GLU A 163 -7.85 7.15 -18.40
CA GLU A 163 -7.64 6.81 -19.82
C GLU A 163 -6.71 7.79 -20.54
N SER A 164 -6.55 9.01 -20.02
CA SER A 164 -5.61 10.00 -20.58
C SER A 164 -4.15 9.72 -20.21
N LEU A 165 -3.90 8.90 -19.19
CA LEU A 165 -2.57 8.51 -18.76
C LEU A 165 -2.01 7.40 -19.67
N PRO A 166 -0.67 7.23 -19.77
CA PRO A 166 -0.10 6.10 -20.50
C PRO A 166 -0.59 4.76 -19.93
N ASP A 167 -1.01 3.85 -20.80
CA ASP A 167 -1.67 2.59 -20.44
C ASP A 167 -0.75 1.62 -19.67
N ASP A 168 0.57 1.82 -19.71
CA ASP A 168 1.60 0.96 -19.12
C ASP A 168 2.19 1.45 -17.78
N ARG A 169 1.80 2.62 -17.26
CA ARG A 169 2.45 3.23 -16.07
C ARG A 169 1.93 2.73 -14.72
N PHE A 170 0.62 2.83 -14.50
CA PHE A 170 0.02 2.61 -13.18
C PHE A 170 -0.79 1.33 -13.21
N ILE A 171 -0.09 0.20 -13.31
CA ILE A 171 -0.70 -1.14 -13.31
C ILE A 171 -0.44 -1.78 -11.95
N PRO A 172 -1.47 -2.05 -11.14
CA PRO A 172 -1.31 -2.73 -9.87
C PRO A 172 -0.67 -4.11 -10.09
N ALA A 173 0.29 -4.46 -9.25
CA ALA A 173 0.78 -5.83 -9.20
C ALA A 173 -0.37 -6.79 -8.88
N ALA A 174 -0.30 -8.02 -9.40
CA ALA A 174 -1.26 -9.05 -9.05
C ALA A 174 -1.25 -9.25 -7.52
N GLU A 175 -2.43 -9.10 -6.90
CA GLU A 175 -2.58 -9.33 -5.47
C GLU A 175 -2.29 -10.80 -5.15
N PRO A 176 -1.41 -11.11 -4.19
CA PRO A 176 -1.14 -12.49 -3.83
C PRO A 176 -2.38 -13.14 -3.20
N GLU A 177 -2.50 -14.45 -3.34
CA GLU A 177 -3.52 -15.20 -2.62
C GLU A 177 -3.14 -15.27 -1.13
N VAL A 178 -4.11 -15.00 -0.27
CA VAL A 178 -3.98 -15.13 1.18
C VAL A 178 -4.48 -16.52 1.54
N ASP A 179 -3.57 -17.46 1.78
CA ASP A 179 -3.92 -18.89 1.75
C ASP A 179 -4.93 -19.34 2.83
N PHE A 180 -6.00 -20.03 2.41
CA PHE A 180 -7.04 -20.53 3.32
C PHE A 180 -6.56 -21.70 4.20
N GLU A 181 -5.72 -22.58 3.67
CA GLU A 181 -5.22 -23.72 4.44
C GLU A 181 -4.37 -23.23 5.63
N PHE A 182 -3.44 -22.31 5.38
CA PHE A 182 -2.64 -21.63 6.40
C PHE A 182 -3.51 -20.86 7.40
N PHE A 183 -4.56 -20.19 6.92
CA PHE A 183 -5.51 -19.53 7.78
C PHE A 183 -6.14 -20.49 8.80
N SER A 184 -6.67 -21.62 8.31
CA SER A 184 -7.33 -22.63 9.14
C SER A 184 -6.37 -23.32 10.12
N ALA A 185 -5.14 -23.60 9.69
CA ALA A 185 -4.16 -24.32 10.50
C ALA A 185 -3.47 -23.44 11.55
N CYS A 186 -3.19 -22.18 11.21
CA CYS A 186 -2.27 -21.32 11.95
C CYS A 186 -2.92 -20.01 12.43
N VAL A 187 -3.59 -19.27 11.54
CA VAL A 187 -4.10 -17.93 11.85
C VAL A 187 -5.27 -17.98 12.82
N GLN A 188 -6.21 -18.91 12.64
CA GLN A 188 -7.37 -19.01 13.55
C GLN A 188 -6.99 -19.28 15.00
N ARG A 189 -5.93 -20.04 15.22
CA ARG A 189 -5.43 -20.30 16.58
C ARG A 189 -4.96 -19.05 17.27
N VAL A 190 -4.39 -18.07 16.56
CA VAL A 190 -4.03 -16.76 17.13
C VAL A 190 -5.24 -16.07 17.76
N PHE A 191 -6.44 -16.28 17.22
CA PHE A 191 -7.66 -15.66 17.75
C PHE A 191 -8.15 -16.30 19.03
N ALA A 192 -8.12 -17.63 19.05
CA ALA A 192 -8.52 -18.40 20.19
C ALA A 192 -7.46 -18.27 21.29
N ASP A 193 -6.17 -18.40 20.99
CA ASP A 193 -5.15 -18.56 22.01
C ASP A 193 -4.69 -17.21 22.62
N PRO A 194 -4.81 -17.06 23.95
CA PRO A 194 -4.37 -15.87 24.64
C PRO A 194 -2.86 -15.90 24.77
N ARG A 195 -2.23 -14.73 24.67
CA ARG A 195 -0.88 -14.55 25.18
C ARG A 195 -0.94 -14.38 26.70
N GLU A 196 0.16 -14.68 27.38
CA GLU A 196 0.24 -14.51 28.84
C GLU A 196 -0.19 -13.09 29.24
N GLY A 197 -1.20 -12.99 30.11
CA GLY A 197 -1.76 -11.71 30.57
C GLY A 197 -2.62 -10.95 29.56
N GLN A 198 -2.96 -11.52 28.40
CA GLN A 198 -3.71 -10.85 27.33
C GLN A 198 -5.06 -11.52 27.04
N LEU A 199 -6.03 -10.72 26.57
CA LEU A 199 -7.35 -11.21 26.13
C LEU A 199 -7.26 -11.89 24.76
N ARG A 200 -8.12 -12.89 24.54
CA ARG A 200 -8.31 -13.56 23.24
C ARG A 200 -9.00 -12.60 22.26
N CYS A 201 -8.67 -12.66 20.97
CA CYS A 201 -9.38 -11.85 19.97
C CYS A 201 -10.88 -12.20 19.94
N SER A 202 -11.19 -13.49 20.10
CA SER A 202 -12.56 -14.01 20.12
C SER A 202 -13.44 -13.45 21.25
N ASN A 203 -12.86 -12.87 22.30
CA ASN A 203 -13.65 -12.25 23.37
C ASN A 203 -14.43 -11.01 22.87
N CYS A 204 -13.91 -10.33 21.85
CA CYS A 204 -14.52 -9.11 21.29
C CYS A 204 -14.94 -9.27 19.82
N HIS A 205 -14.33 -10.20 19.09
CA HIS A 205 -14.49 -10.35 17.65
C HIS A 205 -15.19 -11.67 17.25
N SER A 206 -15.89 -12.34 18.17
CA SER A 206 -16.62 -13.58 17.88
C SER A 206 -17.90 -13.40 17.06
N GLY A 207 -18.46 -12.18 16.99
CA GLY A 207 -19.69 -11.89 16.25
C GLY A 207 -19.99 -10.40 16.13
N GLY A 208 -21.15 -10.08 15.56
CA GLY A 208 -21.61 -8.70 15.35
C GLY A 208 -20.86 -7.96 14.24
N LEU A 209 -20.91 -6.62 14.26
CA LEU A 209 -20.32 -5.75 13.22
C LEU A 209 -18.80 -5.88 13.10
N ALA A 210 -18.13 -6.40 14.13
CA ALA A 210 -16.69 -6.67 14.15
C ALA A 210 -16.37 -8.17 14.25
N GLY A 211 -17.31 -9.03 13.84
CA GLY A 211 -17.18 -10.49 13.91
C GLY A 211 -16.31 -11.07 12.79
N PHE A 212 -15.11 -11.52 13.14
CA PHE A 212 -14.21 -12.25 12.21
C PHE A 212 -13.41 -13.37 12.88
N ALA A 213 -13.49 -13.48 14.21
CA ALA A 213 -12.69 -14.37 15.04
C ALA A 213 -13.58 -15.18 16.01
N PRO A 214 -14.57 -15.95 15.50
CA PRO A 214 -15.38 -16.82 16.36
C PRO A 214 -14.50 -17.85 17.07
N ALA A 215 -14.83 -18.17 18.31
CA ALA A 215 -14.31 -19.38 18.96
C ALA A 215 -15.02 -20.62 18.37
N PRO A 216 -14.39 -21.79 18.37
CA PRO A 216 -15.02 -23.02 17.89
C PRO A 216 -16.27 -23.35 18.74
N ALA A 217 -17.40 -23.66 18.11
CA ALA A 217 -18.66 -23.86 18.83
C ALA A 217 -18.74 -25.18 19.61
N GLY A 218 -17.96 -26.19 19.22
CA GLY A 218 -18.14 -27.59 19.65
C GLY A 218 -16.91 -28.30 20.24
N GLY A 219 -15.83 -27.60 20.56
CA GLY A 219 -14.61 -28.23 21.08
C GLY A 219 -13.35 -27.40 20.84
N ASP A 220 -12.21 -28.06 20.63
CA ASP A 220 -10.90 -27.41 20.46
C ASP A 220 -10.55 -27.07 19.00
N ALA A 221 -11.47 -27.30 18.05
CA ALA A 221 -11.27 -27.07 16.62
C ALA A 221 -12.54 -26.54 15.94
N TRP A 222 -12.35 -25.71 14.91
CA TRP A 222 -13.42 -25.21 14.04
C TRP A 222 -13.82 -26.24 13.00
N SER A 223 -15.10 -26.27 12.64
CA SER A 223 -15.54 -26.94 11.42
C SER A 223 -14.99 -26.20 10.19
N GLU A 224 -14.98 -26.88 9.04
CA GLU A 224 -14.57 -26.25 7.79
C GLU A 224 -15.48 -25.05 7.44
N GLU A 225 -16.78 -25.19 7.66
CA GLU A 225 -17.77 -24.13 7.40
C GLU A 225 -17.55 -22.92 8.30
N GLU A 226 -17.30 -23.15 9.59
CA GLU A 226 -16.92 -22.09 10.54
C GLU A 226 -15.65 -21.38 10.07
N ALA A 227 -14.68 -22.15 9.58
CA ALA A 227 -13.43 -21.59 9.11
C ALA A 227 -13.58 -20.77 7.84
N GLN A 228 -14.31 -21.26 6.84
CA GLN A 228 -14.58 -20.50 5.61
C GLN A 228 -15.35 -19.20 5.89
N LEU A 229 -16.26 -19.20 6.85
CA LEU A 229 -16.97 -17.99 7.25
C LEU A 229 -16.01 -16.97 7.89
N ALA A 230 -15.19 -17.40 8.85
CA ALA A 230 -14.20 -16.55 9.49
C ALA A 230 -13.18 -16.00 8.48
N TYR A 231 -12.72 -16.84 7.55
CA TYR A 231 -11.79 -16.46 6.48
C TYR A 231 -12.34 -15.34 5.60
N ARG A 232 -13.59 -15.48 5.11
CA ARG A 232 -14.25 -14.46 4.28
C ARG A 232 -14.45 -13.15 5.03
N SER A 233 -14.78 -13.21 6.32
CA SER A 233 -14.93 -12.01 7.15
C SER A 233 -13.60 -11.31 7.39
N LEU A 234 -12.55 -12.06 7.76
CA LEU A 234 -11.22 -11.52 8.02
C LEU A 234 -10.57 -10.95 6.76
N SER A 235 -10.75 -11.61 5.60
CA SER A 235 -10.17 -11.17 4.32
C SER A 235 -10.54 -9.74 3.96
N ARG A 236 -11.69 -9.23 4.44
CA ARG A 236 -12.11 -7.83 4.26
C ARG A 236 -11.26 -6.82 5.02
N LEU A 237 -10.48 -7.29 6.01
CA LEU A 237 -9.58 -6.50 6.85
C LEU A 237 -8.12 -6.63 6.43
N ILE A 238 -7.85 -7.41 5.38
CA ILE A 238 -6.52 -7.69 4.85
C ILE A 238 -6.31 -6.91 3.56
N THR A 239 -5.08 -6.43 3.40
CA THR A 239 -4.52 -6.00 2.14
C THR A 239 -3.55 -7.06 1.66
N PRO A 240 -3.94 -7.90 0.69
CA PRO A 240 -3.04 -8.89 0.15
C PRO A 240 -1.76 -8.21 -0.36
N GLY A 241 -0.61 -8.75 0.01
CA GLY A 241 0.70 -8.19 -0.32
C GLY A 241 1.21 -7.10 0.63
N ASP A 242 0.33 -6.48 1.44
CA ASP A 242 0.70 -5.32 2.27
C ASP A 242 0.20 -5.48 3.72
N PRO A 243 1.01 -6.08 4.61
CA PRO A 243 0.65 -6.26 6.01
C PRO A 243 0.57 -4.92 6.76
N GLU A 244 1.36 -3.92 6.39
CA GLU A 244 1.35 -2.59 6.97
C GLU A 244 0.08 -1.81 6.65
N GLN A 245 -0.62 -2.12 5.56
CA GLN A 245 -1.92 -1.54 5.20
C GLN A 245 -3.10 -2.44 5.59
N SER A 246 -2.84 -3.57 6.25
CA SER A 246 -3.87 -4.51 6.69
C SER A 246 -4.41 -4.12 8.07
N ARG A 247 -5.68 -3.74 8.15
CA ARG A 247 -6.34 -3.37 9.43
C ARG A 247 -6.25 -4.48 10.47
N PHE A 248 -6.26 -5.73 10.02
CA PHE A 248 -6.05 -6.91 10.85
C PHE A 248 -4.73 -6.85 11.65
N LEU A 249 -3.63 -6.41 11.03
CA LEU A 249 -2.32 -6.34 11.67
C LEU A 249 -2.06 -4.98 12.35
N LEU A 250 -2.62 -3.90 11.80
CA LEU A 250 -2.43 -2.55 12.30
C LEU A 250 -3.15 -2.27 13.62
N LYS A 251 -4.40 -2.70 13.77
CA LYS A 251 -5.21 -2.35 14.95
C LYS A 251 -4.68 -2.96 16.26
N PRO A 252 -4.34 -4.25 16.33
CA PRO A 252 -3.80 -4.83 17.55
C PRO A 252 -2.30 -4.56 17.77
N LEU A 253 -1.59 -3.92 16.83
CA LEU A 253 -0.20 -3.48 17.00
C LEU A 253 -0.12 -2.19 17.84
N HIS A 254 0.86 -2.08 18.73
CA HIS A 254 1.10 -0.88 19.54
C HIS A 254 1.51 0.32 18.66
N PRO A 255 1.08 1.56 18.98
CA PRO A 255 1.44 2.75 18.21
C PRO A 255 2.96 2.95 18.06
N ASP A 256 3.74 2.71 19.11
CA ASP A 256 5.22 2.80 19.04
C ASP A 256 5.84 1.79 18.07
N GLY A 257 5.15 0.68 17.80
CA GLY A 257 5.50 -0.30 16.78
C GLY A 257 4.98 0.05 15.38
N GLY A 258 4.35 1.20 15.20
CA GLY A 258 3.71 1.63 13.95
C GLY A 258 2.29 1.08 13.76
N GLY A 259 1.59 0.73 14.84
CA GLY A 259 0.19 0.34 14.83
C GLY A 259 -0.78 1.53 14.85
N ALA A 260 -2.07 1.26 14.63
CA ALA A 260 -3.10 2.30 14.59
C ALA A 260 -3.43 2.82 16.00
N TYR A 261 -3.64 4.13 16.16
CA TYR A 261 -4.07 4.70 17.44
C TYR A 261 -5.41 4.12 17.93
N THR A 262 -6.34 3.81 17.03
CA THR A 262 -7.70 3.35 17.38
C THR A 262 -7.88 1.83 17.23
N HIS A 263 -8.00 1.13 18.35
CA HIS A 263 -8.46 -0.26 18.42
C HIS A 263 -9.60 -0.48 19.43
N ASN A 264 -9.73 0.41 20.44
CA ASN A 264 -10.70 0.32 21.53
C ASN A 264 -10.62 -0.99 22.33
N GLY A 265 -9.42 -1.59 22.39
CA GLY A 265 -9.10 -2.83 23.08
C GLY A 265 -7.59 -2.95 23.35
N PRO A 266 -7.14 -4.01 24.04
CA PRO A 266 -5.72 -4.24 24.33
C PRO A 266 -4.91 -4.43 23.05
N ARG A 267 -3.61 -4.09 23.11
CA ARG A 267 -2.67 -4.38 22.02
C ARG A 267 -2.13 -5.79 22.16
N ARG A 268 -2.11 -6.54 21.05
CA ARG A 268 -1.56 -7.89 20.99
C ARG A 268 -0.05 -7.87 20.80
N TRP A 269 0.47 -6.98 19.95
CA TRP A 269 1.89 -6.91 19.60
C TRP A 269 2.50 -5.56 19.95
N GLN A 270 3.74 -5.58 20.44
CA GLN A 270 4.48 -4.34 20.78
C GLN A 270 5.20 -3.75 19.57
N SER A 271 5.78 -4.59 18.72
CA SER A 271 6.49 -4.17 17.51
C SER A 271 6.22 -5.16 16.37
N ARG A 272 6.62 -4.75 15.16
CA ARG A 272 6.58 -5.61 13.97
C ARG A 272 7.58 -6.77 14.07
N ASP A 273 8.57 -6.69 14.94
CA ASP A 273 9.55 -7.78 15.15
C ASP A 273 8.98 -8.94 15.97
N ASP A 274 7.76 -8.82 16.51
CA ASP A 274 7.10 -9.90 17.21
C ASP A 274 6.95 -11.12 16.27
N PRO A 275 7.41 -12.32 16.67
CA PRO A 275 7.40 -13.50 15.79
C PRO A 275 6.01 -13.86 15.27
N GLU A 276 4.97 -13.66 16.08
CA GLU A 276 3.59 -13.92 15.67
C GLU A 276 3.11 -12.89 14.65
N TRP A 277 3.51 -11.62 14.82
CA TRP A 277 3.25 -10.58 13.82
C TRP A 277 3.94 -10.91 12.49
N GLN A 278 5.21 -11.31 12.51
CA GLN A 278 5.97 -11.68 11.30
C GLN A 278 5.39 -12.89 10.57
N MET A 279 4.91 -13.90 11.32
CA MET A 279 4.21 -15.04 10.73
C MET A 279 2.96 -14.58 9.97
N LEU A 280 2.11 -13.76 10.59
CA LEU A 280 0.91 -13.26 9.94
C LEU A 280 1.22 -12.30 8.78
N ALA A 281 2.27 -11.49 8.90
CA ALA A 281 2.72 -10.60 7.84
C ALA A 281 3.22 -11.38 6.62
N GLY A 282 3.94 -12.49 6.81
CA GLY A 282 4.35 -13.38 5.73
C GLY A 282 3.16 -14.04 5.04
N TRP A 283 2.12 -14.43 5.80
CA TRP A 283 0.88 -14.95 5.23
C TRP A 283 0.12 -13.90 4.42
N VAL A 284 0.00 -12.66 4.91
CA VAL A 284 -0.61 -11.55 4.16
C VAL A 284 0.16 -11.23 2.87
N ARG A 285 1.49 -11.39 2.88
CA ARG A 285 2.34 -11.27 1.69
C ARG A 285 2.23 -12.44 0.71
N GLY A 286 1.51 -13.51 1.06
CA GLY A 286 1.39 -14.72 0.24
C GLY A 286 2.61 -15.65 0.32
N GLU A 287 3.51 -15.44 1.26
CA GLU A 287 4.75 -16.23 1.41
C GLU A 287 4.56 -17.49 2.25
N ARG A 288 3.42 -17.62 2.92
CA ARG A 288 3.10 -18.73 3.82
C ARG A 288 1.80 -19.38 3.38
N THR A 289 1.89 -20.67 3.05
CA THR A 289 0.78 -21.48 2.52
C THR A 289 0.80 -22.88 3.15
N GLY A 290 -0.34 -23.57 3.10
CA GLY A 290 -0.49 -24.92 3.63
C GLY A 290 -0.55 -24.97 5.17
N ALA A 291 -0.56 -26.18 5.72
CA ALA A 291 -0.77 -26.38 7.15
C ALA A 291 0.45 -26.13 8.10
N SER A 292 1.59 -25.66 7.58
CA SER A 292 2.82 -25.50 8.39
C SER A 292 2.94 -24.11 9.02
N CYS A 293 2.88 -24.01 10.35
CA CYS A 293 2.91 -22.72 11.07
C CYS A 293 4.31 -22.20 11.45
N SER A 294 5.38 -22.89 11.05
CA SER A 294 6.78 -22.49 11.29
C SER A 294 7.22 -21.38 10.34
#